data_AF-A0A2K3KT48-F1
#
_entry.id   AF-A0A2K3KT48-F1
#
_cell.length_a   1.000
_cell.length_b   1.000
_cell.length_c   1.000
_cell.angle_alpha   90.00
_cell.angle_beta   90.00
_cell.angle_gamma   90.00
#
_symmetry.space_group_name_H-M   'P 1'
#
loop_
_entity.id
_entity.type
_entity.pdbx_description
1 polymer ?
#
loop_
_entity_poly.entity_id
_entity_poly.type
_entity_poly.pdbx_seq_one_letter_code
_entity_poly.pdbx_strand_id
1 'polypeptide(L)'
;SYKLQVIHSARANASHNHGLDPERLIVAEAFVGKGDFKKRVSYHGKGRSGIMHKPECRLTVVVREITPEEEAEIARLKVHNFKKRTKRESQLVPHQLIETTPVWGRKNKSNRQNSSASVA
;
A
#
# COMPACT_ATOMS: atom_id res chain seq x y z
N SER A 1 -3.46 5.10 0.31
CA SER A 1 -4.91 5.01 0.59
C SER A 1 -5.66 4.15 -0.44
N TYR A 2 -5.58 4.46 -1.75
CA TYR A 2 -6.36 3.78 -2.80
C TYR A 2 -6.18 2.25 -2.93
N LYS A 3 -4.97 1.70 -2.74
CA LYS A 3 -4.74 0.24 -2.85
C LYS A 3 -5.58 -0.57 -1.84
N LEU A 4 -5.52 -0.17 -0.57
CA LEU A 4 -6.24 -0.88 0.49
C LEU A 4 -7.74 -0.73 0.31
N GLN A 5 -8.20 0.47 -0.04
CA GLN A 5 -9.60 0.73 -0.31
C GLN A 5 -10.16 -0.18 -1.40
N VAL A 6 -9.44 -0.31 -2.53
CA VAL A 6 -9.86 -1.18 -3.64
C VAL A 6 -9.93 -2.65 -3.23
N ILE A 7 -8.95 -3.13 -2.45
CA ILE A 7 -8.93 -4.52 -1.96
C ILE A 7 -10.09 -4.78 -0.99
N HIS A 8 -10.36 -3.87 -0.07
CA HIS A 8 -11.49 -4.01 0.87
C HIS A 8 -12.82 -3.98 0.13
N SER A 9 -12.99 -3.09 -0.86
CA SER A 9 -14.20 -3.08 -1.68
C SER A 9 -14.33 -4.34 -2.53
N ALA A 10 -13.24 -4.87 -3.08
CA ALA A 10 -13.27 -6.12 -3.85
C ALA A 10 -13.69 -7.31 -2.97
N ARG A 11 -13.14 -7.41 -1.75
CA ARG A 11 -13.54 -8.43 -0.76
C ARG A 11 -15.02 -8.32 -0.40
N ALA A 12 -15.51 -7.11 -0.11
CA ALA A 12 -16.91 -6.88 0.25
C ALA A 12 -17.87 -7.22 -0.91
N ASN A 13 -17.52 -6.83 -2.14
CA ASN A 13 -18.31 -7.14 -3.33
C ASN A 13 -18.34 -8.65 -3.61
N ALA A 14 -17.20 -9.34 -3.46
CA ALA A 14 -17.11 -10.79 -3.62
C ALA A 14 -18.00 -11.54 -2.61
N SER A 15 -17.96 -11.15 -1.33
CA SER A 15 -18.80 -11.80 -0.31
C SER A 15 -20.28 -11.48 -0.46
N HIS A 16 -20.64 -10.25 -0.81
CA HIS A 16 -22.04 -9.83 -0.85
C HIS A 16 -22.76 -10.24 -2.15
N ASN A 17 -22.13 -10.02 -3.31
CA ASN A 17 -22.78 -10.23 -4.61
C ASN A 17 -22.58 -11.66 -5.13
N HIS A 18 -21.44 -12.28 -4.83
CA HIS A 18 -21.07 -13.60 -5.36
C HIS A 18 -21.06 -14.71 -4.31
N GLY A 19 -21.29 -14.39 -3.03
CA GLY A 19 -21.35 -15.36 -1.94
C GLY A 19 -20.03 -16.08 -1.65
N LEU A 20 -18.90 -15.53 -2.10
CA LEU A 20 -17.58 -16.14 -1.95
C LEU A 20 -17.06 -16.01 -0.51
N ASP A 21 -16.26 -16.97 -0.06
CA ASP A 21 -15.67 -16.94 1.29
C ASP A 21 -14.51 -15.91 1.35
N PRO A 22 -14.62 -14.85 2.18
CA PRO A 22 -13.61 -13.80 2.27
C PRO A 22 -12.25 -14.27 2.78
N GLU A 23 -12.18 -15.40 3.50
CA GLU A 23 -10.91 -15.94 4.02
C GLU A 23 -10.18 -16.81 2.99
N ARG A 24 -10.89 -17.27 1.96
CA ARG A 24 -10.37 -18.10 0.87
C ARG A 24 -10.21 -17.33 -0.44
N LEU A 25 -10.27 -16.01 -0.39
CA LEU A 25 -10.20 -15.16 -1.57
C LEU A 25 -8.74 -14.77 -1.89
N ILE A 26 -8.34 -14.95 -3.15
CA ILE A 26 -7.05 -14.47 -3.67
C ILE A 26 -7.24 -13.50 -4.82
N VAL A 27 -6.24 -12.62 -5.00
CA VAL A 27 -6.15 -11.76 -6.17
C VAL A 27 -5.57 -12.58 -7.31
N ALA A 28 -6.38 -12.86 -8.34
CA ALA A 28 -5.95 -13.51 -9.55
C ALA A 28 -5.12 -12.55 -10.42
N GLU A 29 -5.67 -11.35 -10.63
CA GLU A 29 -5.05 -10.33 -11.48
C GLU A 29 -5.27 -8.94 -10.89
N ALA A 30 -4.30 -8.06 -11.08
CA ALA A 30 -4.43 -6.64 -10.74
C ALA A 30 -3.74 -5.82 -11.81
N PHE A 31 -4.50 -4.95 -12.48
CA PHE A 31 -3.98 -4.11 -13.55
C PHE A 31 -4.38 -2.65 -13.38
N VAL A 32 -3.54 -1.77 -13.94
CA VAL A 32 -3.72 -0.33 -13.91
C VAL A 32 -3.93 0.15 -15.34
N GLY A 33 -5.15 0.57 -15.63
CA GLY A 33 -5.52 1.18 -16.90
C GLY A 33 -5.28 2.70 -16.91
N LYS A 34 -5.12 3.22 -18.12
CA LYS A 34 -5.09 4.67 -18.38
C LYS A 34 -6.49 5.26 -18.14
N GLY A 35 -6.58 6.31 -17.32
CA GLY A 35 -7.78 7.10 -17.12
C GLY A 35 -7.76 8.38 -17.95
N ASP A 36 -8.67 9.29 -17.64
CA ASP A 36 -8.86 10.53 -18.38
C ASP A 36 -7.80 11.58 -18.01
N PHE A 37 -7.41 12.39 -19.00
CA PHE A 37 -6.37 13.42 -18.84
C PHE A 37 -7.03 14.78 -18.78
N LYS A 38 -7.19 15.31 -17.57
CA LYS A 38 -7.79 16.62 -17.37
C LYS A 38 -6.79 17.71 -17.74
N LYS A 39 -7.18 18.60 -18.66
CA LYS A 39 -6.37 19.76 -19.04
C LYS A 39 -6.40 20.83 -17.94
N ARG A 40 -5.26 21.43 -17.66
CA ARG A 40 -5.05 22.55 -16.74
C ARG A 40 -4.16 23.57 -17.44
N VAL A 41 -4.45 24.86 -17.28
CA VAL A 41 -3.60 25.91 -17.81
C VAL A 41 -2.32 25.98 -16.96
N SER A 42 -1.16 25.99 -17.63
CA SER A 42 0.12 26.25 -17.00
C SER A 42 0.60 27.62 -17.45
N TYR A 43 0.73 28.55 -16.50
CA TYR A 43 1.21 29.89 -16.78
C TYR A 43 2.75 29.91 -16.78
N HIS A 44 3.33 30.57 -17.77
CA HIS A 44 4.77 30.76 -17.90
C HIS A 44 5.11 32.25 -18.04
N GLY A 45 6.41 32.56 -17.96
CA GLY A 45 6.89 33.93 -18.16
C GLY A 45 6.69 34.44 -19.59
N LYS A 46 6.80 35.76 -19.78
CA LYS A 46 6.72 36.45 -21.08
C LYS A 46 5.40 36.20 -21.84
N GLY A 47 4.28 36.14 -21.13
CA GLY A 47 2.94 35.94 -21.72
C GLY A 47 2.71 34.55 -22.33
N ARG A 48 3.60 33.58 -22.08
CA ARG A 48 3.44 32.21 -22.59
C ARG A 48 2.51 31.42 -21.66
N SER A 49 1.64 30.61 -22.26
CA SER A 49 0.84 29.63 -21.54
C SER A 49 0.94 28.26 -22.22
N GLY A 50 1.00 27.21 -21.41
CA GLY A 50 1.00 25.83 -21.84
C GLY A 50 -0.21 25.07 -21.29
N ILE A 51 -0.40 23.84 -21.76
CA ILE A 51 -1.42 22.93 -21.24
C ILE A 51 -0.73 21.86 -20.41
N MET A 52 -1.01 21.83 -19.11
CA MET A 52 -0.64 20.75 -18.22
C MET A 52 -1.75 19.70 -18.20
N HIS A 53 -1.37 18.42 -18.26
CA HIS A 53 -2.32 17.33 -18.09
C HIS A 53 -2.25 16.78 -16.67
N LYS A 54 -3.41 16.65 -16.01
CA LYS A 54 -3.56 15.88 -14.77
C LYS A 54 -4.03 14.47 -15.15
N PRO A 55 -3.16 13.45 -15.07
CA PRO A 55 -3.55 12.08 -15.40
C PRO A 55 -4.39 11.47 -14.29
N GLU A 56 -5.39 10.71 -14.68
CA GLU A 56 -6.12 9.79 -13.82
C GLU A 56 -5.85 8.35 -14.28
N CYS A 57 -6.02 7.38 -13.39
CA CYS A 57 -5.82 5.95 -13.67
C CYS A 57 -7.04 5.17 -13.18
N ARG A 58 -7.30 4.02 -13.80
CA ARG A 58 -8.34 3.08 -13.39
C ARG A 58 -7.68 1.83 -12.85
N LEU A 59 -8.00 1.46 -11.60
CA LEU A 59 -7.48 0.25 -10.95
C LEU A 59 -8.53 -0.84 -11.06
N THR A 60 -8.15 -1.98 -11.64
CA THR A 60 -9.01 -3.15 -11.72
C THR A 60 -8.34 -4.30 -10.98
N VAL A 61 -9.11 -4.95 -10.11
CA VAL A 61 -8.67 -6.11 -9.33
C VAL A 61 -9.66 -7.25 -9.59
N VAL A 62 -9.13 -8.39 -10.01
CA VAL A 62 -9.88 -9.62 -10.24
C VAL A 62 -9.57 -10.55 -9.08
N VAL A 63 -10.62 -11.02 -8.43
CA VAL A 63 -10.54 -11.94 -7.28
C VAL A 63 -11.18 -13.28 -7.62
N ARG A 64 -10.61 -14.35 -7.08
CA ARG A 64 -11.15 -15.70 -7.20
C ARG A 64 -10.96 -16.47 -5.90
N GLU A 65 -11.70 -17.56 -5.75
CA GLU A 65 -11.47 -18.51 -4.67
C GLU A 65 -10.25 -19.41 -4.96
N ILE A 66 -9.62 -19.81 -3.87
CA ILE A 66 -8.49 -20.75 -3.86
C ILE A 66 -9.02 -22.17 -4.07
N THR A 67 -8.33 -22.96 -4.88
CA THR A 67 -8.60 -24.42 -4.98
C THR A 67 -8.00 -25.17 -3.78
N PRO A 68 -8.56 -26.31 -3.34
CA PRO A 68 -8.06 -27.01 -2.15
C PRO A 68 -6.57 -27.41 -2.23
N GLU A 69 -6.06 -27.64 -3.45
CA GLU A 69 -4.65 -27.93 -3.69
C GLU A 69 -3.76 -26.70 -3.42
N GLU A 70 -4.17 -25.54 -3.92
CA GLU A 70 -3.49 -24.26 -3.70
C GLU A 70 -3.52 -23.87 -2.21
N GLU A 71 -4.62 -24.16 -1.49
CA GLU A 71 -4.73 -23.92 -0.04
C GLU A 71 -3.67 -24.74 0.73
N ALA A 72 -3.50 -26.01 0.37
CA ALA A 72 -2.48 -26.88 0.95
C ALA A 72 -1.05 -26.42 0.62
N GLU A 73 -0.81 -25.95 -0.60
CA GLU A 73 0.49 -25.42 -1.00
C GLU A 73 0.84 -24.12 -0.23
N ILE A 74 -0.11 -23.20 -0.09
CA ILE A 74 0.05 -21.98 0.71
C ILE A 74 0.34 -22.33 2.17
N ALA A 75 -0.37 -23.31 2.74
CA ALA A 75 -0.12 -23.77 4.11
C ALA A 75 1.29 -24.35 4.27
N ARG A 76 1.74 -25.20 3.34
CA ARG A 76 3.11 -25.74 3.32
C ARG A 76 4.14 -24.63 3.22
N LEU A 77 3.97 -23.69 2.30
CA LEU A 77 4.87 -22.55 2.12
C LEU A 77 4.92 -21.66 3.36
N LYS A 78 3.79 -21.49 4.07
CA LYS A 78 3.72 -20.70 5.30
C LYS A 78 4.50 -21.34 6.44
N VAL A 79 4.44 -22.66 6.57
CA VAL A 79 5.24 -23.43 7.54
C VAL A 79 6.71 -23.43 7.14
N HIS A 80 7.01 -23.65 5.86
CA HIS A 80 8.38 -23.69 5.35
C HIS A 80 9.09 -22.34 5.51
N ASN A 81 8.41 -21.24 5.16
CA ASN A 81 8.94 -19.89 5.30
C ASN A 81 8.78 -19.32 6.73
N PHE A 82 8.42 -20.16 7.71
CA PHE A 82 8.25 -19.71 9.08
C PHE A 82 9.59 -19.30 9.68
N LYS A 83 9.80 -17.99 9.79
CA LYS A 83 10.94 -17.40 10.47
C LYS A 83 10.52 -16.87 11.83
N LYS A 84 11.11 -17.41 12.90
CA LYS A 84 10.92 -16.89 14.27
C LYS A 84 11.50 -15.48 14.34
N ARG A 85 10.65 -14.50 14.60
CA ARG A 85 11.07 -13.11 14.84
C ARG A 85 11.75 -12.97 16.19
N THR A 86 12.75 -12.11 16.28
CA THR A 86 13.33 -11.71 17.57
C THR A 86 12.33 -10.87 18.36
N LYS A 87 12.46 -10.82 19.70
CA LYS A 87 11.56 -10.07 20.59
C LYS A 87 11.43 -8.58 20.20
N ARG A 88 12.52 -7.99 19.67
CA ARG A 88 12.54 -6.62 19.13
C ARG A 88 11.74 -6.49 17.83
N GLU A 89 11.84 -7.45 16.92
CA GLU A 89 11.09 -7.46 15.64
C GLU A 89 9.60 -7.82 15.78
N SER A 90 9.21 -8.47 16.88
CA SER A 90 7.79 -8.68 17.24
C SER A 90 7.20 -7.47 17.95
N GLN A 91 8.00 -6.72 18.71
CA GLN A 91 7.59 -5.48 19.38
C GLN A 91 7.58 -4.28 18.44
N LEU A 92 8.52 -4.24 17.47
CA LEU A 92 8.41 -3.40 16.29
C LEU A 92 7.18 -3.87 15.54
N VAL A 93 6.05 -3.20 15.75
CA VAL A 93 4.88 -3.45 14.95
C VAL A 93 5.28 -3.04 13.53
N PRO A 94 5.41 -3.97 12.57
CA PRO A 94 5.48 -3.56 11.18
C PRO A 94 4.10 -2.96 10.89
N HIS A 95 3.98 -1.65 11.05
CA HIS A 95 2.83 -0.82 10.67
C HIS A 95 1.47 -1.48 10.97
N GLN A 96 0.94 -1.26 12.19
CA GLN A 96 -0.52 -1.11 12.31
C GLN A 96 -0.93 -0.11 11.23
N LEU A 97 -1.99 -0.42 10.48
CA LEU A 97 -2.56 0.42 9.44
C LEU A 97 -2.14 1.89 9.59
N ILE A 98 -1.13 2.32 8.81
CA ILE A 98 -0.92 3.74 8.62
C ILE A 98 -2.05 4.14 7.69
N GLU A 99 -3.24 4.37 8.28
CA GLU A 99 -4.19 5.30 7.69
C GLU A 99 -3.37 6.53 7.34
N THR A 100 -3.33 6.82 6.05
CA THR A 100 -2.39 7.76 5.46
C THR A 100 -2.56 9.15 6.06
N THR A 101 -1.84 9.43 7.13
CA THR A 101 -1.47 10.77 7.54
C THR A 101 -0.15 11.08 6.86
N PRO A 102 -0.12 11.89 5.80
CA PRO A 102 1.16 12.38 5.30
C PRO A 102 1.70 13.35 6.36
N VAL A 103 2.69 12.93 7.14
CA VAL A 103 3.46 13.85 7.98
C VAL A 103 4.31 14.70 7.04
N TRP A 104 3.72 15.80 6.55
CA TRP A 104 4.50 16.89 5.98
C TRP A 104 5.11 17.68 7.14
N GLY A 105 6.27 17.22 7.60
CA GLY A 105 7.03 17.84 8.69
C GLY A 105 8.52 17.89 8.33
N ARG A 106 9.02 19.10 8.13
CA ARG A 106 10.40 19.46 7.78
C ARG A 106 11.43 18.69 8.63
N LYS A 107 12.40 18.01 8.01
CA LYS A 107 13.59 17.44 8.71
C LYS A 107 14.23 18.53 9.58
N ASN A 108 14.24 18.35 10.90
CA ASN A 108 15.06 19.19 11.77
C ASN A 108 16.48 18.60 11.90
N LYS A 109 17.44 19.47 11.56
CA LYS A 109 18.88 19.33 11.71
C LYS A 109 19.26 18.95 13.14
N SER A 110 20.16 17.98 13.25
CA SER A 110 21.21 17.83 14.29
C SER A 110 20.86 18.28 15.71
N ASN A 111 20.71 17.32 16.63
CA ASN A 111 21.01 17.60 18.04
C ASN A 111 22.50 17.28 18.27
N ARG A 112 23.33 18.33 18.23
CA ARG A 112 24.62 18.32 18.93
C ARG A 112 24.31 18.47 20.41
N GLN A 113 25.10 17.78 21.23
CA GLN A 113 25.24 17.91 22.69
C GLN A 113 24.35 17.00 23.54
N ASN A 114 24.99 15.94 24.03
CA ASN A 114 25.14 15.54 25.44
C ASN A 114 26.22 14.43 25.42
N SER A 115 27.30 14.41 26.19
CA SER A 115 27.79 15.25 27.28
C SER A 115 29.21 14.73 27.56
N SER A 116 30.16 15.65 27.71
CA SER A 116 31.43 15.39 28.37
C SER A 116 31.20 14.76 29.76
N ALA A 117 31.57 13.49 29.95
CA ALA A 117 31.77 12.87 31.27
C ALA A 117 32.48 11.51 31.15
N SER A 118 33.81 11.54 31.00
CA SER A 118 34.73 10.52 31.53
C SER A 118 36.15 11.03 31.36
N VAL A 119 36.58 11.84 32.33
CA VAL A 119 37.99 12.16 32.57
C VAL A 119 38.67 10.89 33.08
N ALA A 120 39.78 10.52 32.46
CA ALA A 120 40.81 9.66 33.02
C ALA A 120 41.87 10.54 33.70
#